data_AF-A0A3B8V965-F1
#
_entry.id   AF-A0A3B8V965-F1
#
_cell.length_a   1.000
_cell.length_b   1.000
_cell.length_c   1.000
_cell.angle_alpha   90.00
_cell.angle_beta   90.00
_cell.angle_gamma   90.00
#
_symmetry.space_group_name_H-M   'P 1'
#
loop_
_entity.id
_entity.type
_entity.pdbx_description
1 polymer ?
#
loop_
_entity_poly.entity_id
_entity_poly.type
_entity_poly.pdbx_seq_one_letter_code
_entity_poly.pdbx_strand_id
1 'polypeptide(L)'
;DDLHDPLLNEYHALALNLATREEIDEIKAMAFKVNDILKEYFLSLNVKLIDFKLEFGRLADGKIVLADEISPDTCRFWDAQTNEKLDKDRFRRDMGGVEDAYKEMMKRVFG
;
A
#
# COMPACT_ATOMS: atom_id res chain seq x y z
N ASP A 1 7.02 10.23 -11.51
CA ASP A 1 8.20 9.78 -12.30
C ASP A 1 9.25 10.83 -12.61
N ASP A 2 9.00 11.85 -13.45
CA ASP A 2 10.05 12.81 -13.88
C ASP A 2 10.75 13.55 -12.72
N LEU A 3 10.04 13.71 -11.60
CA LEU A 3 10.55 14.32 -10.37
C LEU A 3 10.91 13.29 -9.29
N HIS A 4 10.83 12.00 -9.61
CA HIS A 4 11.08 10.89 -8.70
C HIS A 4 10.25 10.93 -7.39
N ASP A 5 8.98 11.35 -7.51
CA ASP A 5 7.94 11.30 -6.47
C ASP A 5 8.42 11.86 -5.12
N PRO A 6 8.76 13.17 -5.09
CA PRO A 6 9.24 13.79 -3.86
C PRO A 6 8.16 13.74 -2.78
N LEU A 7 8.58 13.55 -1.53
CA LEU A 7 7.66 13.61 -0.41
C LEU A 7 6.95 14.97 -0.36
N LEU A 8 5.63 14.94 -0.34
CA LEU A 8 4.78 16.12 -0.17
C LEU A 8 4.16 16.13 1.22
N ASN A 9 4.02 17.33 1.78
CA ASN A 9 3.12 17.57 2.89
C ASN A 9 1.80 18.16 2.35
N GLU A 10 0.83 18.35 3.24
CA GLU A 10 -0.49 18.87 2.87
C GLU A 10 -0.45 20.28 2.30
N TYR A 11 0.47 21.14 2.78
CA TYR A 11 0.63 22.49 2.27
C TYR A 11 1.11 22.48 0.82
N HIS A 12 2.02 21.57 0.46
CA HIS A 12 2.45 21.39 -0.92
C HIS A 12 1.28 20.93 -1.80
N ALA A 13 0.50 19.93 -1.34
CA ALA A 13 -0.64 19.41 -2.09
C ALA A 13 -1.70 20.50 -2.36
N LEU A 14 -2.00 21.33 -1.35
CA LEU A 14 -2.93 22.44 -1.48
C LEU A 14 -2.38 23.55 -2.38
N ALA A 15 -1.13 23.97 -2.21
CA ALA A 15 -0.51 25.04 -3.00
C ALA A 15 -0.40 24.67 -4.48
N LEU A 16 -0.21 23.38 -4.79
CA LEU A 16 -0.16 22.83 -6.13
C LEU A 16 -1.55 22.49 -6.70
N ASN A 17 -2.63 22.70 -5.93
CA ASN A 17 -4.00 22.35 -6.29
C ASN A 17 -4.18 20.87 -6.68
N LEU A 18 -3.47 19.95 -6.03
CA LEU A 18 -3.57 18.51 -6.29
C LEU A 18 -4.86 17.91 -5.68
N ALA A 19 -5.26 18.43 -4.52
CA ALA A 19 -6.46 18.04 -3.80
C ALA A 19 -6.96 19.19 -2.91
N THR A 20 -8.25 19.20 -2.58
CA THR A 20 -8.81 20.12 -1.57
C THR A 20 -8.51 19.64 -0.15
N ARG A 21 -8.77 20.50 0.85
CA ARG A 21 -8.61 20.13 2.26
C ARG A 21 -9.51 18.95 2.62
N GLU A 22 -10.75 19.00 2.16
CA GLU A 22 -11.78 17.99 2.40
C GLU A 22 -11.38 16.65 1.79
N GLU A 23 -10.86 16.65 0.56
CA GLU A 23 -10.37 15.44 -0.11
C GLU A 23 -9.15 14.84 0.61
N ILE A 24 -8.20 15.68 1.04
CA ILE A 24 -7.04 15.22 1.82
C ILE A 24 -7.48 14.52 3.10
N ASP A 25 -8.47 15.08 3.80
CA ASP A 25 -8.98 14.50 5.04
C ASP A 25 -9.78 13.20 4.80
N GLU A 26 -10.55 13.14 3.71
CA GLU A 26 -11.22 11.89 3.27
C GLU A 26 -10.20 10.79 2.91
N ILE A 27 -9.15 11.14 2.16
CA ILE A 27 -8.06 10.22 1.79
C ILE A 27 -7.37 9.66 3.02
N LYS A 28 -7.00 10.51 3.99
CA LYS A 28 -6.38 10.05 5.25
C LYS A 28 -7.30 9.12 6.02
N ALA A 29 -8.56 9.49 6.19
CA ALA A 29 -9.53 8.67 6.92
C ALA A 29 -9.69 7.30 6.26
N MET A 30 -9.75 7.25 4.92
CA MET A 30 -9.81 6.00 4.17
C MET A 30 -8.52 5.19 4.30
N ALA A 31 -7.34 5.83 4.23
CA ALA A 31 -6.05 5.17 4.38
C ALA A 31 -5.88 4.51 5.77
N PHE A 32 -6.28 5.18 6.85
CA PHE A 32 -6.28 4.59 8.19
C PHE A 32 -7.26 3.41 8.30
N LYS A 33 -8.45 3.54 7.73
CA LYS A 33 -9.42 2.43 7.71
C LYS A 33 -8.89 1.22 6.94
N VAL A 34 -8.26 1.44 5.78
CA VAL A 34 -7.62 0.37 4.99
C VAL A 34 -6.49 -0.27 5.80
N ASN A 35 -5.67 0.53 6.47
CA ASN A 35 -4.61 0.02 7.35
C ASN A 35 -5.16 -0.93 8.42
N ASP A 36 -6.22 -0.54 9.11
CA ASP A 36 -6.78 -1.35 10.20
C ASP A 36 -7.31 -2.69 9.68
N ILE A 37 -8.06 -2.66 8.58
CA ILE A 37 -8.60 -3.86 7.93
C ILE A 37 -7.48 -4.78 7.44
N LEU A 38 -6.51 -4.25 6.69
CA LEU A 38 -5.45 -5.06 6.09
C LEU A 38 -4.49 -5.61 7.14
N LYS A 39 -4.14 -4.83 8.17
CA LYS A 39 -3.26 -5.32 9.24
C LYS A 39 -3.90 -6.48 9.99
N GLU A 40 -5.17 -6.38 10.35
CA GLU A 40 -5.89 -7.47 11.01
C GLU A 40 -5.97 -8.71 10.10
N TYR A 41 -6.37 -8.50 8.84
CA TYR A 41 -6.49 -9.58 7.86
C TYR A 41 -5.17 -10.32 7.64
N PHE A 42 -4.08 -9.61 7.31
CA PHE A 42 -2.80 -10.27 7.03
C PHE A 42 -2.18 -10.91 8.28
N LEU A 43 -2.40 -10.34 9.46
CA LEU A 43 -1.92 -10.96 10.69
C LEU A 43 -2.61 -12.32 10.93
N SER A 44 -3.90 -12.45 10.59
CA SER A 44 -4.61 -13.74 10.64
C SER A 44 -4.01 -14.80 9.70
N LEU A 45 -3.28 -14.36 8.66
CA LEU A 45 -2.56 -15.20 7.70
C LEU A 45 -1.07 -15.38 8.05
N ASN A 46 -0.67 -15.07 9.29
CA ASN A 46 0.73 -15.11 9.74
C ASN A 46 1.65 -14.16 8.92
N VAL A 47 1.13 -13.02 8.47
CA VAL A 47 1.87 -11.99 7.73
C VAL A 47 1.76 -10.65 8.47
N LYS A 48 2.91 -10.00 8.70
CA LYS A 48 2.98 -8.61 9.16
C LYS A 48 2.91 -7.69 7.95
N LEU A 49 1.89 -6.84 7.91
CA LEU A 49 1.86 -5.67 7.03
C LEU A 49 2.69 -4.55 7.66
N ILE A 50 3.88 -4.30 7.09
CA ILE A 50 4.84 -3.32 7.62
C ILE A 50 4.44 -1.90 7.22
N ASP A 51 4.16 -1.71 5.93
CA ASP A 51 3.65 -0.48 5.32
C ASP A 51 3.09 -0.80 3.92
N PHE A 52 2.39 0.17 3.33
CA PHE A 52 1.85 0.07 1.98
C PHE A 52 1.61 1.45 1.36
N LYS A 53 1.48 1.48 0.04
CA LYS A 53 1.09 2.65 -0.77
C LYS A 53 -0.35 2.45 -1.26
N LEU A 54 -1.15 3.51 -1.24
CA LEU A 54 -2.46 3.55 -1.89
C LEU A 54 -2.48 4.69 -2.92
N GLU A 55 -3.31 4.54 -3.94
CA GLU A 55 -3.70 5.63 -4.82
C GLU A 55 -5.20 5.80 -4.82
N PHE A 56 -5.65 7.03 -5.03
CA PHE A 56 -7.05 7.41 -4.99
C PHE A 56 -7.43 8.14 -6.27
N GLY A 57 -8.66 7.89 -6.73
CA GLY A 57 -9.24 8.54 -7.90
C GLY A 57 -10.51 9.30 -7.53
N ARG A 58 -10.98 10.13 -8.46
CA ARG A 58 -12.30 10.79 -8.41
C ARG A 58 -13.22 10.10 -9.40
N LEU A 59 -14.44 9.80 -8.97
CA LEU A 59 -15.53 9.44 -9.86
C LEU A 59 -16.10 10.69 -10.56
N ALA A 60 -16.98 10.48 -11.55
CA ALA A 60 -17.60 11.56 -12.31
C ALA A 60 -18.44 12.53 -11.44
N ASP A 61 -18.93 12.05 -10.30
CA ASP A 61 -19.67 12.84 -9.31
C ASP A 61 -18.75 13.52 -8.27
N GLY A 62 -17.44 13.39 -8.41
CA GLY A 62 -16.43 13.96 -7.52
C GLY A 62 -16.12 13.08 -6.30
N LYS A 63 -16.77 11.92 -6.13
CA LYS A 63 -16.49 11.03 -4.99
C LYS A 63 -15.08 10.45 -5.06
N ILE A 64 -14.37 10.48 -3.93
CA ILE A 64 -13.06 9.84 -3.78
C ILE A 64 -13.23 8.32 -3.62
N VAL A 65 -12.43 7.57 -4.38
CA VAL A 65 -12.40 6.11 -4.33
C VAL A 65 -10.96 5.60 -4.26
N LEU A 66 -10.76 4.52 -3.52
CA LEU A 66 -9.53 3.75 -3.57
C LEU A 66 -9.37 3.12 -4.96
N ALA A 67 -8.16 3.18 -5.52
CA ALA A 67 -7.83 2.72 -6.86
C ALA A 67 -6.50 1.94 -6.87
N ASP A 68 -5.87 1.84 -8.06
CA ASP A 68 -4.60 1.14 -8.32
C ASP A 68 -4.62 -0.31 -7.78
N GLU A 69 -3.56 -0.76 -7.11
CA GLU A 69 -3.40 -2.14 -6.66
C GLU A 69 -2.95 -2.26 -5.20
N ILE A 70 -3.35 -3.38 -4.58
CA ILE A 70 -2.83 -3.84 -3.28
C ILE A 70 -2.20 -5.20 -3.52
N SER A 71 -0.87 -5.22 -3.55
CA SER A 71 -0.07 -6.37 -3.98
C SER A 71 1.26 -6.43 -3.22
N PRO A 72 2.05 -7.51 -3.35
CA PRO A 72 3.42 -7.53 -2.84
C PRO A 72 4.37 -6.49 -3.50
N ASP A 73 3.93 -5.83 -4.57
CA ASP A 73 4.62 -4.70 -5.20
C ASP A 73 4.43 -3.38 -4.42
N THR A 74 3.22 -3.15 -3.91
CA THR A 74 2.80 -1.91 -3.22
C THR A 74 2.75 -2.03 -1.70
N CYS A 75 2.90 -3.23 -1.16
CA CYS A 75 2.91 -3.52 0.27
C CYS A 75 4.22 -4.19 0.69
N ARG A 76 4.70 -3.89 1.91
CA ARG A 76 5.78 -4.66 2.55
C ARG A 76 5.18 -5.72 3.47
N PHE A 77 5.35 -6.98 3.09
CA PHE A 77 4.83 -8.15 3.76
C PHE A 77 5.96 -8.97 4.35
N TRP A 78 5.99 -9.12 5.68
CA TRP A 78 6.95 -9.98 6.33
C TRP A 78 6.26 -11.16 6.99
N ASP A 79 6.82 -12.36 6.88
CA ASP A 79 6.31 -13.50 7.64
C ASP A 79 6.36 -13.20 9.15
N ALA A 80 5.26 -13.48 9.85
CA ALA A 80 5.11 -13.02 11.23
C ALA A 80 6.04 -13.73 12.22
N GLN A 81 6.47 -14.96 11.90
CA GLN A 81 7.35 -15.77 12.74
C GLN A 81 8.82 -15.53 12.44
N THR A 82 9.17 -15.50 11.15
CA THR A 82 10.57 -15.48 10.69
C THR A 82 11.06 -14.09 10.29
N ASN A 83 10.15 -13.13 10.06
CA ASN A 83 10.42 -11.85 9.40
C ASN A 83 11.00 -11.98 7.99
N GLU A 84 10.82 -13.14 7.34
CA GLU A 84 11.14 -13.29 5.92
C GLU A 84 10.34 -12.28 5.08
N LYS A 85 10.99 -11.64 4.11
CA LYS A 85 10.33 -10.68 3.21
C LYS A 85 9.58 -11.46 2.12
N LEU A 86 8.31 -11.14 1.96
CA LEU A 86 7.38 -11.76 1.01
C LEU A 86 6.91 -10.73 -0.04
N ASP A 87 7.74 -9.72 -0.31
CA ASP A 87 7.40 -8.54 -1.11
C ASP A 87 8.55 -8.10 -2.04
N LYS A 88 8.32 -7.02 -2.79
CA LYS A 88 9.25 -6.44 -3.77
C LYS A 88 10.62 -6.07 -3.20
N ASP A 89 10.81 -5.94 -1.88
CA ASP A 89 12.14 -5.75 -1.31
C ASP A 89 13.09 -6.90 -1.64
N ARG A 90 12.57 -8.12 -1.91
CA ARG A 90 13.42 -9.22 -2.40
C ARG A 90 14.09 -8.89 -3.73
N PHE A 91 13.38 -8.19 -4.62
CA PHE A 91 13.95 -7.69 -5.87
C PHE A 91 14.86 -6.48 -5.61
N ARG A 92 14.40 -5.49 -4.84
CA ARG A 92 15.16 -4.25 -4.58
C ARG A 92 16.50 -4.48 -3.89
N ARG A 93 16.65 -5.60 -3.17
CA ARG A 93 17.83 -5.94 -2.37
C ARG A 93 18.52 -7.23 -2.84
N ASP A 94 18.24 -7.68 -4.07
CA ASP A 94 18.87 -8.85 -4.70
C ASP A 94 18.84 -10.14 -3.83
N MET A 95 17.73 -10.38 -3.13
CA MET A 95 17.58 -11.51 -2.19
C MET A 95 17.19 -12.83 -2.86
N GLY A 96 16.90 -12.81 -4.17
CA GLY A 96 16.36 -13.96 -4.91
C GLY A 96 14.95 -14.38 -4.47
N GLY A 97 14.35 -15.36 -5.15
CA GLY A 97 13.06 -15.95 -4.75
C GLY A 97 11.87 -15.00 -4.79
N VAL A 98 11.88 -13.99 -5.67
CA VAL A 98 10.80 -12.99 -5.77
C VAL A 98 9.48 -13.65 -6.16
N GLU A 99 9.48 -14.48 -7.21
CA GLU A 99 8.26 -15.19 -7.64
C GLU A 99 7.73 -16.13 -6.56
N ASP A 100 8.63 -16.81 -5.83
CA ASP A 100 8.23 -17.76 -4.78
C ASP A 100 7.59 -17.03 -3.59
N ALA A 101 8.12 -15.85 -3.22
CA ALA A 101 7.49 -14.98 -2.23
C ALA A 101 6.08 -14.55 -2.65
N TYR A 102 5.87 -14.24 -3.94
CA TYR A 102 4.56 -13.80 -4.44
C TYR A 102 3.59 -14.98 -4.51
N LYS A 103 4.06 -16.17 -4.89
CA LYS A 103 3.28 -17.42 -4.84
C LYS A 103 2.90 -17.78 -3.39
N GLU A 104 3.80 -17.56 -2.44
CA GLU A 104 3.51 -17.78 -1.01
C GLU A 104 2.45 -16.81 -0.50
N MET A 105 2.51 -15.52 -0.85
CA MET A 105 1.44 -14.56 -0.54
C MET A 105 0.11 -14.96 -1.19
N MET A 106 0.14 -15.36 -2.47
CA MET A 106 -1.05 -15.83 -3.17
C MET A 106 -1.68 -17.04 -2.47
N LYS A 107 -0.87 -18.03 -2.09
CA LYS A 107 -1.31 -19.20 -1.33
C LYS A 107 -1.94 -18.81 0.01
N ARG A 108 -1.33 -17.90 0.77
CA ARG A 108 -1.89 -17.44 2.06
C ARG A 108 -3.25 -16.75 1.90
N VAL A 109 -3.42 -15.98 0.83
CA VAL A 109 -4.65 -15.22 0.58
C VAL A 109 -5.78 -16.10 0.00
N PHE A 110 -5.46 -17.02 -0.90
CA PHE A 110 -6.48 -17.79 -1.65
C PHE A 110 -6.68 -19.24 -1.17
N GLY A 111 -5.76 -19.80 -0.38
CA GLY A 111 -5.78 -21.20 0.07
C GLY A 111 -5.07 -22.15 -0.87
#